data_AF-A0A2N2Y7L9-F1
#
_entry.id   AF-A0A2N2Y7L9-F1
#
_cell.length_a   1.000
_cell.length_b   1.000
_cell.length_c   1.000
_cell.angle_alpha   90.00
_cell.angle_beta   90.00
_cell.angle_gamma   90.00
#
_symmetry.space_group_name_H-M   'P 1'
#
loop_
_entity.id
_entity.type
_entity.pdbx_description
1 polymer ?
#
loop_
_entity_poly.entity_id
_entity_poly.type
_entity_poly.pdbx_seq_one_letter_code
_entity_poly.pdbx_strand_id
1 'polypeptide(L)'
;MENFQKRQDSLRNELLKIKNDKLLLNSVFEEHYIRGLVANGKNSLKFKLPFNLHAPDCGAPDCYTTELKFEILNNSPLKLPKKIKINGKEYGCVESQNWSSEFKLVESNEQLVNYYSAELKSNLYFTKKGRLIYFPHKKGKSISLTELDKMYENWEFDDAELTPYLSNRMTTMEYEHFMDKK
;
A
#
# COMPACT_ATOMS: atom_id res chain seq x y z
N MET A 1 13.62 24.30 3.14
CA MET A 1 13.39 22.95 2.58
C MET A 1 14.55 22.00 2.87
N GLU A 2 15.80 22.36 2.58
CA GLU A 2 16.95 21.44 2.76
C GLU A 2 17.13 20.93 4.20
N ASN A 3 16.91 21.77 5.21
CA ASN A 3 16.99 21.36 6.62
C ASN A 3 15.84 20.39 7.02
N PHE A 4 14.65 20.55 6.42
CA PHE A 4 13.53 19.63 6.65
C PHE A 4 13.82 18.25 6.05
N GLN A 5 14.24 18.18 4.78
CA GLN A 5 14.56 16.91 4.14
C GLN A 5 15.69 16.18 4.86
N LYS A 6 16.78 16.89 5.22
CA LYS A 6 17.89 16.31 6.00
C LYS A 6 17.42 15.72 7.33
N ARG A 7 16.50 16.40 8.02
CA ARG A 7 15.89 15.89 9.26
C ARG A 7 15.05 14.64 9.01
N GLN A 8 14.22 14.63 7.97
CA GLN A 8 13.40 13.46 7.63
C GLN A 8 14.24 12.25 7.22
N ASP A 9 15.30 12.47 6.44
CA ASP A 9 16.25 11.41 6.08
C ASP A 9 16.95 10.85 7.33
N SER A 10 17.33 11.72 8.28
CA SER A 10 17.93 11.29 9.54
C SER A 10 16.96 10.43 10.38
N LEU A 11 15.70 10.84 10.47
CA LEU A 11 14.68 10.10 11.23
C LEU A 11 14.35 8.76 10.57
N ARG A 12 14.26 8.71 9.23
CA ARG A 12 14.11 7.46 8.49
C ARG A 12 15.26 6.50 8.77
N ASN A 13 16.50 7.00 8.77
CA ASN A 13 17.67 6.19 9.10
C ASN A 13 17.65 5.70 10.55
N GLU A 14 17.11 6.48 11.48
CA GLU A 14 16.90 6.04 12.86
C GLU A 14 15.84 4.93 12.95
N LEU A 15 14.71 5.08 12.24
CA LEU A 15 13.70 4.02 12.13
C LEU A 15 14.27 2.72 11.58
N LEU A 16 15.08 2.78 10.52
CA LEU A 16 15.75 1.60 9.97
C LEU A 16 16.67 0.91 10.98
N LYS A 17 17.29 1.67 11.90
CA LYS A 17 18.13 1.09 12.97
C LYS A 17 17.28 0.47 14.07
N ILE A 18 16.15 1.09 14.42
CA ILE A 18 15.22 0.59 15.45
C ILE A 18 14.49 -0.66 14.96
N LYS A 19 14.05 -0.66 13.70
CA LYS A 19 13.33 -1.76 13.05
C LYS A 19 14.33 -2.83 12.65
N ASN A 20 14.44 -3.92 13.40
CA ASN A 20 15.50 -4.93 13.24
C ASN A 20 15.10 -6.17 12.39
N ASP A 21 13.96 -6.13 11.71
CA ASP A 21 13.47 -7.27 10.93
C ASP A 21 14.19 -7.34 9.58
N LYS A 22 15.24 -8.17 9.51
CA LYS A 22 16.05 -8.33 8.29
C LYS A 22 15.28 -8.87 7.10
N LEU A 23 14.17 -9.59 7.30
CA LEU A 23 13.37 -10.11 6.19
C LEU A 23 12.66 -8.95 5.48
N LEU A 24 11.97 -8.11 6.26
CA LEU A 24 11.24 -6.96 5.71
C LEU A 24 12.17 -5.86 5.20
N LEU A 25 13.26 -5.57 5.92
CA LEU A 25 14.24 -4.56 5.50
C LEU A 25 14.91 -4.90 4.17
N ASN A 26 15.05 -6.18 3.82
CA ASN A 26 15.66 -6.58 2.54
C ASN A 26 14.62 -6.88 1.46
N SER A 27 13.38 -6.42 1.61
CA SER A 27 12.28 -6.68 0.68
C SER A 27 11.71 -5.38 0.09
N VAL A 28 10.79 -5.54 -0.86
CA VAL A 28 9.97 -4.45 -1.40
C VAL A 28 9.09 -3.76 -0.34
N PHE A 29 8.92 -4.39 0.83
CA PHE A 29 8.09 -3.89 1.93
C PHE A 29 8.85 -3.09 2.99
N GLU A 30 10.14 -2.75 2.78
CA GLU A 30 10.96 -2.01 3.75
C GLU A 30 10.24 -0.74 4.24
N GLU A 31 9.79 0.11 3.31
CA GLU A 31 9.16 1.38 3.65
C GLU A 31 7.79 1.16 4.33
N HIS A 32 7.01 0.18 3.88
CA HIS A 32 5.74 -0.18 4.50
C HIS A 32 5.93 -0.74 5.92
N TYR A 33 7.03 -1.45 6.17
CA TYR A 33 7.39 -1.96 7.48
C TYR A 33 7.78 -0.84 8.44
N ILE A 34 8.68 0.07 8.04
CA ILE A 34 9.10 1.17 8.93
C ILE A 34 7.94 2.12 9.25
N ARG A 35 6.99 2.27 8.32
CA ARG A 35 5.73 3.02 8.52
C ARG A 35 4.63 2.20 9.20
N GLY A 36 4.90 0.96 9.62
CA GLY A 36 4.01 0.13 10.43
C GLY A 36 2.76 -0.39 9.72
N LEU A 37 2.79 -0.54 8.40
CA LEU A 37 1.74 -1.14 7.57
C LEU A 37 1.91 -2.65 7.40
N VAL A 38 3.15 -3.11 7.53
CA VAL A 38 3.52 -4.53 7.52
C VAL A 38 4.22 -4.84 8.82
N ALA A 39 3.94 -5.98 9.42
CA ALA A 39 4.63 -6.47 10.60
C ALA A 39 4.97 -7.95 10.45
N ASN A 40 6.16 -8.34 10.92
CA ASN A 40 6.53 -9.75 10.96
C ASN A 40 6.05 -10.36 12.29
N GLY A 41 5.11 -11.30 12.21
CA GLY A 41 4.66 -12.11 13.33
C GLY A 41 5.49 -13.39 13.48
N LYS A 42 5.01 -14.33 14.29
CA LYS A 42 5.69 -15.61 14.53
C LYS A 42 5.83 -16.45 13.25
N ASN A 43 4.75 -16.58 12.48
CA ASN A 43 4.67 -17.46 11.30
C ASN A 43 4.21 -16.75 10.01
N SER A 44 3.89 -15.46 10.10
CA SER A 44 3.30 -14.71 8.99
C SER A 44 3.69 -13.25 9.03
N LEU A 45 3.84 -12.66 7.86
CA LEU A 45 3.80 -11.21 7.68
C LEU A 45 2.34 -10.77 7.65
N LYS A 46 2.01 -9.78 8.47
CA LYS A 46 0.67 -9.23 8.61
C LYS A 46 0.58 -7.88 7.94
N PHE A 47 -0.40 -7.72 7.07
CA PHE A 47 -0.64 -6.48 6.33
C PHE A 47 -1.90 -5.83 6.86
N LYS A 48 -1.81 -4.56 7.23
CA LYS A 48 -2.94 -3.71 7.60
C LYS A 48 -2.78 -2.38 6.88
N LEU A 49 -3.56 -2.20 5.81
CA LEU A 49 -3.35 -1.20 4.79
C LEU A 49 -4.56 -0.26 4.75
N PRO A 50 -4.54 0.88 5.46
CA PRO A 50 -5.58 1.88 5.38
C PRO A 50 -5.34 2.78 4.15
N PHE A 51 -6.40 2.97 3.38
CA PHE A 51 -6.49 3.87 2.25
C PHE A 51 -7.59 4.89 2.53
N ASN A 52 -7.23 6.16 2.57
CA ASN A 52 -8.10 7.25 3.00
C ASN A 52 -7.74 8.57 2.31
N LEU A 53 -6.90 8.50 1.28
CA LEU A 53 -6.63 9.59 0.38
C LEU A 53 -7.01 9.14 -1.02
N HIS A 54 -7.80 9.97 -1.67
CA HIS A 54 -8.13 9.80 -3.08
C HIS A 54 -7.16 10.66 -3.88
N ALA A 55 -6.48 10.06 -4.85
CA ALA A 55 -5.95 10.87 -5.95
C ALA A 55 -7.14 11.44 -6.74
N PRO A 56 -6.93 12.48 -7.57
CA PRO A 56 -7.85 13.61 -7.80
C PRO A 56 -9.31 13.40 -7.36
N ASP A 57 -9.82 14.26 -6.47
CA ASP A 57 -11.13 14.19 -5.80
C ASP A 57 -12.17 13.34 -6.56
N CYS A 58 -12.25 12.05 -6.21
CA CYS A 58 -13.09 11.08 -6.91
C CYS A 58 -14.54 11.08 -6.38
N GLY A 59 -14.97 12.18 -5.76
CA GLY A 59 -16.30 12.34 -5.19
C GLY A 59 -16.56 11.52 -3.91
N ALA A 60 -15.54 10.88 -3.35
CA ALA A 60 -15.64 10.16 -2.08
C ALA A 60 -15.41 11.13 -0.91
N PRO A 61 -16.20 11.06 0.19
CA PRO A 61 -16.05 11.98 1.31
C PRO A 61 -14.64 11.91 1.94
N ASP A 62 -14.10 13.06 2.37
CA ASP A 62 -12.77 13.16 3.00
C ASP A 62 -12.57 12.24 4.22
N CYS A 63 -13.67 11.81 4.84
CA CYS A 63 -13.68 10.91 5.99
C CYS A 63 -13.91 9.43 5.63
N TYR A 64 -13.88 9.04 4.36
CA TYR A 64 -13.96 7.65 3.89
C TYR A 64 -12.62 6.90 4.09
N THR A 65 -12.68 5.63 4.43
CA THR A 65 -11.50 4.76 4.52
C THR A 65 -11.80 3.35 4.04
N THR A 66 -10.96 2.83 3.14
CA THR A 66 -10.86 1.40 2.82
C THR A 66 -9.66 0.81 3.55
N GLU A 67 -9.87 -0.19 4.41
CA GLU A 67 -8.80 -0.92 5.08
C GLU A 67 -8.69 -2.34 4.52
N LEU A 68 -7.52 -2.68 3.97
CA LEU A 68 -7.22 -4.03 3.47
C LEU A 68 -6.36 -4.80 4.48
N LYS A 69 -6.74 -6.05 4.75
CA LYS A 69 -6.00 -6.96 5.63
C LYS A 69 -5.77 -8.31 4.98
N PHE A 70 -4.54 -8.80 5.09
CA PHE A 70 -4.17 -10.17 4.73
C PHE A 70 -2.88 -10.58 5.43
N GLU A 71 -2.56 -11.87 5.33
CA GLU A 71 -1.32 -12.44 5.85
C GLU A 71 -0.65 -13.31 4.78
N ILE A 72 0.69 -13.34 4.78
CA ILE A 72 1.48 -14.27 3.98
C ILE A 72 2.54 -14.94 4.85
N LEU A 73 3.04 -16.11 4.46
CA LEU A 73 4.09 -16.81 5.21
C LEU A 73 5.39 -15.99 5.22
N ASN A 74 6.03 -15.88 6.39
CA ASN A 74 7.27 -15.12 6.62
C ASN A 74 8.55 -15.96 6.36
N ASN A 75 8.53 -16.78 5.31
CA ASN A 75 9.67 -17.62 4.95
C ASN A 75 10.91 -16.76 4.65
N SER A 76 12.11 -17.27 4.92
CA SER A 76 13.39 -16.66 4.52
C SER A 76 14.10 -17.60 3.54
N PRO A 77 14.34 -17.22 2.27
CA PRO A 77 13.98 -15.94 1.65
C PRO A 77 12.47 -15.75 1.50
N LEU A 78 12.01 -14.49 1.45
CA LEU A 78 10.60 -14.14 1.31
C LEU A 78 10.05 -14.68 0.00
N LYS A 79 9.02 -15.51 0.08
CA LYS A 79 8.31 -16.04 -1.09
C LYS A 79 6.90 -15.48 -1.12
N LEU A 80 6.62 -14.62 -2.09
CA LEU A 80 5.28 -14.09 -2.28
C LEU A 80 4.35 -15.18 -2.82
N PRO A 81 3.18 -15.39 -2.21
CA PRO A 81 2.23 -16.37 -2.69
C PRO A 81 1.60 -15.89 -4.00
N LYS A 82 1.32 -16.85 -4.91
CA LYS A 82 0.63 -16.58 -6.18
C LYS A 82 -0.78 -16.01 -5.99
N LYS A 83 -1.37 -16.23 -4.82
CA LYS A 83 -2.72 -15.82 -4.44
C LYS A 83 -2.73 -15.38 -2.99
N ILE A 84 -3.42 -14.29 -2.70
CA ILE A 84 -3.72 -13.83 -1.35
C ILE A 84 -5.23 -13.63 -1.23
N LYS A 85 -5.80 -14.02 -0.08
CA LYS A 85 -7.16 -13.64 0.27
C LYS A 85 -7.11 -12.35 1.08
N ILE A 86 -7.70 -11.30 0.53
CA ILE A 86 -7.80 -10.00 1.21
C ILE A 86 -9.18 -9.91 1.85
N ASN A 87 -9.21 -9.39 3.08
CA ASN A 87 -10.43 -8.92 3.72
C ASN A 87 -10.39 -7.39 3.71
N GLY A 88 -11.37 -6.79 3.04
CA GLY A 88 -11.55 -5.34 2.96
C GLY A 88 -12.64 -4.89 3.93
N LYS A 89 -12.45 -3.71 4.51
CA LYS A 89 -13.47 -3.02 5.30
C LYS A 89 -13.52 -1.57 4.87
N GLU A 90 -14.71 -1.09 4.55
CA GLU A 90 -14.99 0.30 4.24
C GLU A 90 -15.74 0.92 5.41
N TYR A 91 -15.34 2.11 5.84
CA TYR A 91 -15.93 2.80 6.98
C TYR A 91 -15.60 4.30 6.95
N GLY A 92 -16.16 5.04 7.90
CA GLY A 92 -15.98 6.49 8.01
C GLY A 92 -17.32 7.19 8.06
N CYS A 93 -17.53 8.17 7.17
CA CYS A 93 -18.82 8.83 6.97
C CYS A 93 -19.79 8.08 6.04
N VAL A 94 -19.49 6.81 5.76
CA VAL A 94 -20.36 5.92 4.98
C VAL A 94 -20.75 4.72 5.84
N GLU A 95 -21.80 4.01 5.44
CA GLU A 95 -22.16 2.74 6.08
C GLU A 95 -20.99 1.76 6.01
N SER A 96 -20.71 1.11 7.14
CA SER A 96 -19.59 0.17 7.20
C SER A 96 -19.89 -1.08 6.41
N GLN A 97 -19.02 -1.41 5.45
CA GLN A 97 -19.14 -2.61 4.64
C GLN A 97 -17.89 -3.48 4.78
N ASN A 98 -18.08 -4.79 4.76
CA ASN A 98 -16.98 -5.76 4.76
C ASN A 98 -17.10 -6.62 3.51
N TRP A 99 -15.96 -6.91 2.90
CA TRP A 99 -15.87 -7.77 1.73
C TRP A 99 -14.60 -8.61 1.77
N SER A 100 -14.55 -9.64 0.94
CA SER A 100 -13.35 -10.42 0.75
C SER A 100 -13.23 -10.82 -0.72
N SER A 101 -12.00 -10.80 -1.23
CA SER A 101 -11.73 -11.28 -2.58
C SER A 101 -10.32 -11.88 -2.67
N GLU A 102 -10.13 -12.78 -3.64
CA GLU A 102 -8.82 -13.32 -3.98
C GLU A 102 -8.09 -12.38 -4.93
N PHE A 103 -6.84 -12.04 -4.59
CA PHE A 103 -5.94 -11.33 -5.47
C PHE A 103 -4.84 -12.27 -5.95
N LYS A 104 -4.56 -12.26 -7.24
CA LYS A 104 -3.51 -13.05 -7.88
C LYS A 104 -2.27 -12.19 -8.11
N LEU A 105 -1.09 -12.76 -7.85
CA LEU A 105 0.17 -12.09 -8.12
C LEU A 105 0.35 -11.94 -9.64
N VAL A 106 0.48 -10.70 -10.10
CA VAL A 106 0.69 -10.36 -11.52
C VAL A 106 2.15 -10.09 -11.79
N GLU A 107 2.80 -9.31 -10.91
CA GLU A 107 4.20 -8.93 -11.06
C GLU A 107 4.89 -8.92 -9.69
N SER A 108 6.13 -9.40 -9.66
CA SER A 108 6.99 -9.34 -8.48
C SER A 108 8.44 -9.24 -8.91
N ASN A 109 9.10 -8.15 -8.53
CA ASN A 109 10.53 -7.96 -8.66
C ASN A 109 11.05 -7.18 -7.43
N GLU A 110 12.34 -6.82 -7.42
CA GLU A 110 12.93 -6.11 -6.27
C GLU A 110 12.31 -4.73 -6.01
N GLN A 111 11.66 -4.11 -7.00
CA GLN A 111 11.12 -2.76 -6.93
C GLN A 111 9.60 -2.72 -6.77
N LEU A 112 8.90 -3.76 -7.22
CA LEU A 112 7.45 -3.77 -7.37
C LEU A 112 6.83 -5.12 -7.01
N VAL A 113 5.70 -5.06 -6.33
CA VAL A 113 4.73 -6.15 -6.20
C VAL A 113 3.37 -5.65 -6.65
N ASN A 114 2.74 -6.38 -7.57
CA ASN A 114 1.40 -6.10 -8.07
C ASN A 114 0.51 -7.34 -7.92
N TYR A 115 -0.59 -7.16 -7.20
CA TYR A 115 -1.66 -8.14 -7.03
C TYR A 115 -2.94 -7.64 -7.71
N TYR A 116 -3.69 -8.53 -8.37
CA TYR A 116 -4.94 -8.18 -9.06
C TYR A 116 -6.11 -9.08 -8.67
N SER A 117 -7.27 -8.48 -8.37
CA SER A 117 -8.54 -9.20 -8.26
C SER A 117 -9.38 -8.97 -9.52
N ALA A 118 -9.77 -10.05 -10.19
CA ALA A 118 -10.67 -9.99 -11.34
C ALA A 118 -12.13 -9.74 -10.93
N GLU A 119 -12.51 -10.20 -9.74
CA GLU A 119 -13.85 -10.02 -9.17
C GLU A 119 -14.11 -8.54 -8.87
N LEU A 120 -13.17 -7.90 -8.17
CA LEU A 120 -13.26 -6.48 -7.82
C LEU A 120 -12.74 -5.55 -8.92
N LYS A 121 -12.09 -6.11 -9.96
CA LYS A 121 -11.36 -5.36 -10.98
C LYS A 121 -10.42 -4.34 -10.35
N SER A 122 -9.53 -4.81 -9.48
CA SER A 122 -8.68 -3.93 -8.69
C SER A 122 -7.25 -4.41 -8.61
N ASN A 123 -6.31 -3.48 -8.68
CA ASN A 123 -4.89 -3.71 -8.44
C ASN A 123 -4.46 -3.25 -7.04
N LEU A 124 -3.50 -3.96 -6.45
CA LEU A 124 -2.81 -3.58 -5.21
C LEU A 124 -1.29 -3.57 -5.48
N TYR A 125 -0.69 -2.39 -5.38
CA TYR A 125 0.71 -2.16 -5.67
C TYR A 125 1.52 -1.83 -4.42
N PHE A 126 2.71 -2.41 -4.31
CA PHE A 126 3.74 -2.03 -3.34
C PHE A 126 5.03 -1.71 -4.09
N THR A 127 5.68 -0.59 -3.76
CA THR A 127 7.02 -0.28 -4.29
C THR A 127 8.05 -0.15 -3.18
N LYS A 128 9.30 -0.54 -3.48
CA LYS A 128 10.41 -0.56 -2.51
C LYS A 128 10.65 0.77 -1.78
N LYS A 129 10.29 1.89 -2.40
CA LYS A 129 10.48 3.26 -1.87
C LYS A 129 9.17 3.98 -1.51
N GLY A 130 8.09 3.23 -1.33
CA GLY A 130 6.97 3.74 -0.52
C GLY A 130 5.69 4.13 -1.24
N ARG A 131 5.44 3.66 -2.47
CA ARG A 131 4.07 3.71 -3.00
C ARG A 131 3.30 2.51 -2.47
N LEU A 132 2.12 2.79 -1.93
CA LEU A 132 1.09 1.81 -1.62
C LEU A 132 -0.18 2.29 -2.28
N ILE A 133 -0.65 1.55 -3.29
CA ILE A 133 -1.76 1.98 -4.12
C ILE A 133 -2.77 0.85 -4.19
N TYR A 134 -4.02 1.15 -3.89
CA TYR A 134 -5.14 0.29 -4.22
C TYR A 134 -5.95 0.97 -5.31
N PHE A 135 -6.04 0.35 -6.48
CA PHE A 135 -6.68 0.93 -7.64
C PHE A 135 -7.87 0.07 -8.07
N PRO A 136 -9.09 0.37 -7.59
CA PRO A 136 -10.31 -0.16 -8.21
C PRO A 136 -10.51 0.54 -9.56
N HIS A 137 -10.73 -0.23 -10.62
CA HIS A 137 -10.85 0.33 -11.97
C HIS A 137 -11.86 -0.46 -12.81
N LYS A 138 -12.25 0.08 -13.97
CA LYS A 138 -13.26 -0.56 -14.84
C LYS A 138 -12.68 -1.61 -15.78
N LYS A 139 -11.35 -1.64 -15.98
CA LYS A 139 -10.69 -2.61 -16.87
C LYS A 139 -10.87 -4.05 -16.36
N GLY A 140 -11.12 -4.98 -17.29
CA GLY A 140 -11.29 -6.41 -16.97
C GLY A 140 -9.98 -7.19 -16.78
N LYS A 141 -8.83 -6.52 -16.89
CA LYS A 141 -7.49 -7.09 -16.69
C LYS A 141 -6.69 -6.18 -15.76
N SER A 142 -5.62 -6.73 -15.18
CA SER A 142 -4.65 -5.96 -14.43
C SER A 142 -4.05 -4.84 -15.28
N ILE A 143 -3.90 -3.67 -14.66
CA ILE A 143 -3.13 -2.56 -15.20
C ILE A 143 -1.68 -2.70 -14.71
N SER A 144 -0.71 -2.19 -15.48
CA SER A 144 0.70 -2.14 -15.04
C SER A 144 0.97 -0.84 -14.28
N LEU A 145 1.97 -0.82 -13.40
CA LEU A 145 2.32 0.42 -12.69
C LEU A 145 2.71 1.54 -13.67
N THR A 146 3.43 1.23 -14.75
CA THR A 146 3.80 2.19 -15.79
C THR A 146 2.59 2.77 -16.53
N GLU A 147 1.58 1.95 -16.82
CA GLU A 147 0.33 2.42 -17.42
C GLU A 147 -0.42 3.33 -16.46
N LEU A 148 -0.50 2.95 -15.17
CA LEU A 148 -1.08 3.81 -14.14
C LEU A 148 -0.33 5.15 -14.02
N ASP A 149 1.00 5.14 -14.09
CA ASP A 149 1.80 6.37 -14.03
C ASP A 149 1.52 7.30 -15.22
N LYS A 150 1.34 6.74 -16.43
CA LYS A 150 0.91 7.53 -17.60
C LYS A 150 -0.48 8.14 -17.42
N MET A 151 -1.41 7.41 -16.80
CA MET A 151 -2.75 7.94 -16.51
C MET A 151 -2.66 9.16 -15.58
N TYR A 152 -1.75 9.12 -14.60
CA TYR A 152 -1.46 10.27 -13.73
C TYR A 152 -0.85 11.45 -14.49
N GLU A 153 0.13 11.21 -15.34
CA GLU A 153 0.80 12.26 -16.11
C GLU A 153 -0.15 12.97 -17.08
N ASN A 154 -1.03 12.20 -17.72
CA ASN A 154 -1.92 12.70 -18.77
C ASN A 154 -3.30 13.14 -18.24
N TRP A 155 -3.57 13.02 -16.94
CA TRP A 155 -4.90 13.24 -16.35
C TRP A 155 -6.01 12.41 -17.02
N GLU A 156 -5.69 11.17 -17.40
CA GLU A 156 -6.61 10.25 -18.09
C GLU A 156 -7.51 9.47 -17.12
N PHE A 157 -7.89 10.08 -15.99
CA PHE A 157 -8.95 9.55 -15.15
C PHE A 157 -10.26 10.13 -15.67
N ASP A 158 -10.95 9.36 -16.52
CA ASP A 158 -12.28 9.73 -17.00
C ASP A 158 -13.25 9.91 -15.81
N ASP A 159 -14.30 10.72 -15.94
CA ASP A 159 -15.32 10.93 -14.88
C ASP A 159 -15.95 9.59 -14.43
N ALA A 160 -15.85 8.59 -15.29
CA ALA A 160 -16.31 7.24 -15.06
C ALA A 160 -15.26 6.31 -14.41
N GLU A 161 -13.97 6.61 -14.43
CA GLU A 161 -12.91 5.74 -13.92
C GLU A 161 -12.60 6.10 -12.46
N LEU A 162 -12.79 5.15 -11.54
CA LEU A 162 -12.49 5.36 -10.12
C LEU A 162 -11.00 5.68 -9.97
N THR A 163 -10.62 6.69 -9.19
CA THR A 163 -9.21 7.03 -9.01
C THR A 163 -8.52 6.06 -8.05
N PRO A 164 -7.17 5.95 -8.11
CA PRO A 164 -6.43 5.12 -7.18
C PRO A 164 -6.46 5.69 -5.77
N TYR A 165 -6.64 4.80 -4.80
CA TYR A 165 -6.59 5.12 -3.39
C TYR A 165 -5.16 5.01 -2.87
N LEU A 166 -4.80 5.99 -2.05
CA LEU A 166 -3.50 6.12 -1.40
C LEU A 166 -3.64 6.01 0.11
N SER A 167 -2.56 5.60 0.77
CA SER A 167 -2.49 5.53 2.22
C SER A 167 -1.91 6.82 2.79
N ASN A 168 -2.61 7.48 3.73
CA ASN A 168 -2.06 8.63 4.44
C ASN A 168 -0.70 8.32 5.10
N ARG A 169 -0.53 7.10 5.64
CA ARG A 169 0.73 6.70 6.27
C ARG A 169 1.90 6.70 5.29
N MET A 170 1.64 6.49 4.00
CA MET A 170 2.68 6.56 2.97
C MET A 170 2.92 7.97 2.45
N THR A 171 1.91 8.85 2.49
CA THR A 171 2.05 10.24 2.03
C THR A 171 2.51 11.20 3.13
N THR A 172 2.43 10.81 4.41
CA THR A 172 3.02 11.58 5.52
C THR A 172 4.52 11.74 5.35
N MET A 173 5.00 12.99 5.32
CA MET A 173 6.43 13.28 5.16
C MET A 173 7.20 13.19 6.49
N GLU A 174 6.52 13.46 7.60
CA GLU A 174 7.07 13.58 8.93
C GLU A 174 7.24 12.19 9.58
N TYR A 175 8.45 11.66 9.50
CA TYR A 175 8.81 10.38 10.09
C TYR A 175 8.71 10.37 11.61
N GLU A 176 8.63 11.53 12.25
CA GLU A 176 8.31 11.66 13.68
C GLU A 176 7.04 10.91 14.07
N HIS A 177 6.06 10.77 13.16
CA HIS A 177 4.82 10.04 13.42
C HIS A 177 4.99 8.51 13.49
N PHE A 178 6.11 7.97 13.01
CA PHE A 178 6.41 6.54 13.01
C PHE A 178 7.47 6.17 14.05
N MET A 179 8.10 7.16 14.67
CA MET A 179 8.93 6.96 15.86
C MET A 179 8.00 6.57 17.01
N ASP A 180 8.15 5.37 17.54
CA ASP A 180 7.41 4.97 18.74
C ASP A 180 7.65 6.02 19.83
N LYS A 181 6.58 6.68 20.29
CA LYS A 181 6.63 7.47 21.52
C LYS A 181 6.79 6.45 22.64
N LYS A 182 8.03 6.25 23.09
CA LYS A 182 8.31 5.56 24.35
C LYS A 182 7.49 6.14 25.49
#